data_AF-A0A7Y2DT57-F1
#
_entry.id   AF-A0A7Y2DT57-F1
#
_cell.length_a   1.000
_cell.length_b   1.000
_cell.length_c   1.000
_cell.angle_alpha   90.00
_cell.angle_beta   90.00
_cell.angle_gamma   90.00
#
_symmetry.space_group_name_H-M   'P 1'
#
loop_
_entity.id
_entity.type
_entity.pdbx_description
1 polymer ?
#
loop_
_entity_poly.entity_id
_entity_poly.type
_entity_poly.pdbx_seq_one_letter_code
_entity_poly.pdbx_strand_id
1 'polypeptide(L)'
;MPELDLTSGRYLDMVDGTSADEAVRLAIENNGEIRAMRDELEAAKALISQAELRPNPRLMISGTQEGIIGNRYSAGAAVSLPLELGGRRESRIKVAEVKARVQAARLANGERKLAAQVRNLFGESLARIEKLKFLEELLGNAEQGYKLIKAKVSEGSNAPLEQNMTLVELNRIRSMRETARGAVEIKMLALRNAIGLESVEPLRLKGNFENMLVGVPSLPIAKEQAVLNRPDLEALRHTLALGNAQLE
;
A
#
# COMPACT_ATOMS: atom_id res chain seq x y z
N MET A 1 -27.03 6.15 33.59
CA MET A 1 -27.37 5.99 32.16
C MET A 1 -27.02 4.56 31.77
N PRO A 2 -27.85 3.83 31.01
CA PRO A 2 -27.41 2.54 30.51
C PRO A 2 -26.26 2.79 29.54
N GLU A 3 -25.11 2.15 29.74
CA GLU A 3 -24.07 2.06 28.71
C GLU A 3 -24.73 1.46 27.47
N LEU A 4 -24.85 2.25 26.41
CA LEU A 4 -25.18 1.75 25.09
C LEU A 4 -24.01 0.83 24.70
N ASP A 5 -24.27 -0.45 24.52
CA ASP A 5 -23.31 -1.40 23.97
C ASP A 5 -23.11 -1.07 22.48
N LEU A 6 -22.23 -0.11 22.23
CA LEU A 6 -21.94 0.43 20.91
C LEU A 6 -21.12 -0.59 20.12
N THR A 7 -21.64 -1.07 18.99
CA THR A 7 -20.90 -2.01 18.14
C THR A 7 -19.66 -1.37 17.51
N SER A 8 -19.60 -0.04 17.49
CA SER A 8 -18.39 0.72 17.12
C SER A 8 -17.16 0.41 18.00
N GLY A 9 -17.34 -0.01 19.26
CA GLY A 9 -16.26 -0.47 20.14
C GLY A 9 -15.54 -1.73 19.64
N ARG A 10 -16.12 -2.47 18.69
CA ARG A 10 -15.46 -3.59 18.02
C ARG A 10 -14.34 -3.14 17.07
N TYR A 11 -14.38 -1.90 16.60
CA TYR A 11 -13.50 -1.38 15.55
C TYR A 11 -12.55 -0.28 16.03
N LEU A 12 -12.82 0.33 17.18
CA LEU A 12 -12.01 1.40 17.76
C LEU A 12 -11.39 0.97 19.08
N ASP A 13 -10.10 1.26 19.25
CA ASP A 13 -9.38 1.09 20.51
C ASP A 13 -8.31 2.18 20.61
N MET A 14 -8.54 3.16 21.50
CA MET A 14 -7.63 4.30 21.64
C MET A 14 -6.33 3.94 22.38
N VAL A 15 -6.31 2.81 23.10
CA VAL A 15 -5.15 2.38 23.88
C VAL A 15 -4.31 1.45 23.04
N ASP A 16 -4.89 0.31 22.65
CA ASP A 16 -4.20 -0.83 22.03
C ASP A 16 -4.47 -0.96 20.51
N GLY A 17 -5.22 -0.03 19.92
CA GLY A 17 -5.52 -0.06 18.50
C GLY A 17 -4.35 0.36 17.60
N THR A 18 -4.42 -0.05 16.33
CA THR A 18 -3.43 0.24 15.31
C THR A 18 -3.57 1.68 14.82
N SER A 19 -2.47 2.44 14.87
CA SER A 19 -2.42 3.81 14.33
C SER A 19 -2.23 3.83 12.80
N ALA A 20 -2.49 4.97 12.16
CA ALA A 20 -2.28 5.11 10.71
C ALA A 20 -0.82 4.82 10.29
N ASP A 21 0.16 5.30 11.06
CA ASP A 21 1.58 5.07 10.76
C ASP A 21 2.00 3.63 11.01
N GLU A 22 1.40 2.98 12.00
CA GLU A 22 1.62 1.55 12.26
C GLU A 22 1.01 0.68 11.16
N ALA A 23 -0.20 1.01 10.68
CA ALA A 23 -0.80 0.37 9.53
C ALA A 23 0.10 0.50 8.28
N VAL A 24 0.73 1.67 8.07
CA VAL A 24 1.72 1.84 7.00
C VAL A 24 2.94 0.95 7.19
N ARG A 25 3.49 0.85 8.41
CA ARG A 25 4.63 -0.04 8.70
C ARG A 25 4.29 -1.50 8.38
N LEU A 26 3.16 -1.99 8.89
CA LEU A 26 2.69 -3.35 8.63
C LEU A 26 2.51 -3.61 7.14
N ALA A 27 1.94 -2.64 6.39
CA ALA A 27 1.82 -2.76 4.95
C ALA A 27 3.18 -2.87 4.25
N ILE A 28 4.14 -2.03 4.59
CA ILE A 28 5.49 -2.04 3.97
C ILE A 28 6.27 -3.33 4.32
N GLU A 29 6.02 -3.92 5.48
CA GLU A 29 6.65 -5.18 5.91
C GLU A 29 6.02 -6.41 5.25
N ASN A 30 4.69 -6.44 5.11
CA ASN A 30 3.95 -7.61 4.66
C ASN A 30 3.61 -7.60 3.15
N ASN A 31 3.74 -6.47 2.46
CA ASN A 31 3.36 -6.37 1.06
C ASN A 31 4.34 -7.11 0.12
N GLY A 32 3.80 -8.03 -0.69
CA GLY A 32 4.58 -8.84 -1.62
C GLY A 32 5.20 -8.05 -2.78
N GLU A 33 4.58 -6.97 -3.24
CA GLU A 33 5.14 -6.11 -4.30
C GLU A 33 6.37 -5.34 -3.77
N ILE A 34 6.31 -4.82 -2.55
CA ILE A 34 7.46 -4.17 -1.91
C ILE A 34 8.61 -5.16 -1.71
N ARG A 35 8.30 -6.40 -1.30
CA ARG A 35 9.31 -7.47 -1.21
C ARG A 35 9.96 -7.75 -2.56
N ALA A 36 9.18 -7.89 -3.62
CA ALA A 36 9.70 -8.09 -4.97
C ALA A 36 10.60 -6.93 -5.42
N MET A 37 10.21 -5.68 -5.13
CA MET A 37 11.04 -4.50 -5.43
C MET A 37 12.35 -4.48 -4.64
N ARG A 38 12.37 -4.96 -3.39
CA ARG A 38 13.61 -5.13 -2.61
C ARG A 38 14.51 -6.19 -3.24
N ASP A 39 13.95 -7.30 -3.69
CA ASP A 39 14.70 -8.36 -4.38
C ASP A 39 15.28 -7.86 -5.72
N GLU A 40 14.52 -7.06 -6.48
CA GLU A 40 15.00 -6.39 -7.70
C GLU A 40 16.16 -5.44 -7.43
N LEU A 41 16.11 -4.69 -6.32
CA LEU A 41 17.20 -3.81 -5.90
C LEU A 41 18.45 -4.62 -5.52
N GLU A 42 18.30 -5.71 -4.76
CA GLU A 42 19.42 -6.59 -4.41
C GLU A 42 20.03 -7.27 -5.64
N ALA A 43 19.20 -7.73 -6.58
CA ALA A 43 19.67 -8.23 -7.87
C ALA A 43 20.46 -7.17 -8.65
N ALA A 44 19.98 -5.91 -8.68
CA ALA A 44 20.67 -4.81 -9.33
C ALA A 44 22.01 -4.47 -8.66
N LYS A 45 22.12 -4.56 -7.32
CA LYS A 45 23.39 -4.41 -6.61
C LYS A 45 24.37 -5.53 -6.93
N ALA A 46 23.89 -6.78 -7.02
CA ALA A 46 24.74 -7.91 -7.41
C ALA A 46 25.34 -7.74 -8.83
N LEU A 47 24.62 -7.07 -9.74
CA LEU A 47 25.15 -6.72 -11.06
C LEU A 47 26.32 -5.73 -11.01
N ILE A 48 26.45 -4.92 -9.96
CA ILE A 48 27.63 -4.05 -9.75
C ILE A 48 28.85 -4.93 -9.49
N SER A 49 28.76 -5.86 -8.54
CA SER A 49 29.83 -6.82 -8.25
C SER A 49 30.19 -7.65 -9.48
N GLN A 50 29.19 -8.07 -10.27
CA GLN A 50 29.43 -8.76 -11.54
C GLN A 50 30.14 -7.88 -12.57
N ALA A 51 29.77 -6.60 -12.66
CA ALA A 51 30.40 -5.65 -13.58
C ALA A 51 31.87 -5.40 -13.27
N GLU A 52 32.24 -5.47 -11.98
CA GLU A 52 33.62 -5.34 -11.51
C GLU A 52 34.50 -6.52 -11.91
N LEU A 53 33.95 -7.72 -12.12
CA LEU A 53 34.76 -8.88 -12.50
C LEU A 53 35.35 -8.73 -13.90
N ARG A 54 36.55 -9.29 -14.09
CA ARG A 54 37.17 -9.39 -15.41
C ARG A 54 36.54 -10.53 -16.20
N PRO A 55 36.44 -10.43 -17.54
CA PRO A 55 35.96 -11.53 -18.37
C PRO A 55 36.85 -12.76 -18.20
N ASN A 56 36.22 -13.91 -17.95
CA ASN A 56 36.92 -15.19 -17.91
C ASN A 56 37.26 -15.65 -19.33
N PRO A 57 38.41 -16.33 -19.54
CA PRO A 57 38.70 -17.00 -20.81
C PRO A 57 37.66 -18.09 -21.08
N ARG A 58 37.29 -18.28 -22.34
CA ARG A 58 36.38 -19.33 -22.79
C ARG A 58 37.15 -20.37 -23.59
N LEU A 59 37.06 -21.63 -23.19
CA LEU A 59 37.54 -22.77 -23.97
C LEU A 59 36.35 -23.38 -24.73
N MET A 60 36.48 -23.45 -26.05
CA MET A 60 35.56 -24.17 -26.92
C MET A 60 36.26 -25.39 -27.47
N ILE A 61 35.66 -26.56 -27.29
CA ILE A 61 36.10 -27.81 -27.93
C ILE A 61 35.04 -28.15 -28.97
N SER A 62 35.44 -28.37 -30.20
CA SER A 62 34.55 -28.70 -31.31
C SER A 62 35.08 -29.92 -32.06
N GLY A 63 34.18 -30.81 -32.44
CA GLY A 63 34.45 -31.89 -33.37
C GLY A 63 33.44 -31.84 -34.50
N THR A 64 33.90 -31.95 -35.74
CA THR A 64 33.05 -31.97 -36.92
C THR A 64 33.33 -33.24 -37.71
N GLN A 65 32.26 -33.88 -38.19
CA GLN A 65 32.34 -34.98 -39.12
C GLN A 65 31.68 -34.53 -40.42
N GLU A 66 32.45 -34.52 -41.51
CA GLU A 66 31.97 -34.07 -42.82
C GLU A 66 32.19 -35.15 -43.89
N GLY A 67 31.17 -35.34 -44.76
CA GLY A 67 31.23 -36.18 -45.96
C GLY A 67 29.91 -36.87 -46.33
N ILE A 68 29.52 -36.82 -47.61
CA ILE A 68 28.41 -37.63 -48.17
C ILE A 68 28.95 -38.99 -48.68
N ILE A 69 30.21 -39.06 -49.14
CA ILE A 69 30.93 -40.30 -49.47
C ILE A 69 32.36 -40.16 -48.92
N GLY A 70 32.67 -40.95 -47.87
CA GLY A 70 33.92 -40.91 -47.11
C GLY A 70 33.81 -40.04 -45.84
N ASN A 71 34.16 -40.60 -44.68
CA ASN A 71 34.09 -39.87 -43.41
C ASN A 71 35.41 -39.11 -43.15
N ARG A 72 35.33 -37.79 -43.01
CA ARG A 72 36.41 -36.96 -42.46
C ARG A 72 36.02 -36.46 -41.08
N TYR A 73 36.84 -36.76 -40.08
CA TYR A 73 36.70 -36.26 -38.72
C TYR A 73 37.73 -35.17 -38.47
N SER A 74 37.31 -34.04 -37.93
CA SER A 74 38.18 -33.00 -37.40
C SER A 74 37.78 -32.71 -35.95
N ALA A 75 38.78 -32.47 -35.11
CA ALA A 75 38.58 -32.00 -33.75
C ALA A 75 39.55 -30.86 -33.48
N GLY A 76 39.08 -29.85 -32.73
CA GLY A 76 39.84 -28.67 -32.41
C GLY A 76 39.42 -28.08 -31.07
N ALA A 77 40.34 -27.32 -30.48
CA ALA A 77 40.09 -26.53 -29.28
C ALA A 77 40.47 -25.07 -29.56
N ALA A 78 39.62 -24.13 -29.12
CA ALA A 78 39.82 -22.70 -29.26
C ALA A 78 39.70 -22.03 -27.89
N VAL A 79 40.66 -21.18 -27.55
CA VAL A 79 40.59 -20.33 -26.35
C VAL A 79 40.34 -18.89 -26.76
N SER A 80 39.34 -18.26 -26.17
CA SER A 80 39.02 -16.85 -26.38
C SER A 80 39.14 -16.09 -25.06
N LEU A 81 40.02 -15.10 -25.00
CA LEU A 81 40.16 -14.19 -23.87
C LEU A 81 39.73 -12.79 -24.29
N PRO A 82 38.58 -12.29 -23.79
CA PRO A 82 38.15 -10.93 -24.08
C PRO A 82 39.09 -9.92 -23.42
N LEU A 83 39.71 -9.04 -24.22
CA LEU A 83 40.50 -7.93 -23.72
C LEU A 83 39.62 -6.68 -23.59
N GLU A 84 39.53 -6.13 -22.39
CA GLU A 84 38.80 -4.88 -22.13
C GLU A 84 39.73 -3.68 -22.37
N LEU A 85 39.52 -2.98 -23.48
CA LEU A 85 40.24 -1.76 -23.85
C LEU A 85 39.33 -0.53 -23.71
N GLY A 86 39.93 0.64 -23.53
CA GLY A 86 39.23 1.94 -23.61
C GLY A 86 38.14 2.14 -22.55
N GLY A 87 38.42 1.84 -21.27
CA GLY A 87 37.50 2.17 -20.17
C GLY A 87 36.21 1.35 -20.10
N ARG A 88 36.00 0.36 -20.98
CA ARG A 88 34.75 -0.47 -21.03
C ARG A 88 34.33 -1.06 -19.69
N ARG A 89 35.29 -1.42 -18.83
CA ARG A 89 35.03 -1.91 -17.48
C ARG A 89 34.38 -0.84 -16.61
N GLU A 90 34.95 0.37 -16.62
CA GLU A 90 34.46 1.51 -15.86
C GLU A 90 33.07 1.93 -16.35
N SER A 91 32.83 1.98 -17.67
CA SER A 91 31.50 2.22 -18.23
C SER A 91 30.49 1.15 -17.78
N ARG A 92 30.86 -0.14 -17.80
CA ARG A 92 29.98 -1.22 -17.34
C ARG A 92 29.63 -1.08 -15.85
N ILE A 93 30.60 -0.74 -15.00
CA ILE A 93 30.38 -0.48 -13.57
C ILE A 93 29.44 0.70 -13.40
N LYS A 94 29.70 1.83 -14.08
CA LYS A 94 28.85 3.03 -14.05
C LYS A 94 27.41 2.73 -14.45
N VAL A 95 27.21 1.95 -15.52
CA VAL A 95 25.87 1.51 -15.95
C VAL A 95 25.19 0.66 -14.87
N ALA A 96 25.90 -0.27 -14.24
CA ALA A 96 25.36 -1.11 -13.17
C ALA A 96 24.98 -0.29 -11.92
N GLU A 97 25.83 0.66 -11.51
CA GLU A 97 25.54 1.57 -10.40
C GLU A 97 24.29 2.41 -10.65
N VAL A 98 24.18 3.02 -11.83
CA VAL A 98 23.02 3.85 -12.16
C VAL A 98 21.75 2.99 -12.23
N LYS A 99 21.82 1.75 -12.74
CA LYS A 99 20.69 0.80 -12.68
C LYS A 99 20.25 0.53 -11.24
N ALA A 100 21.18 0.32 -10.30
CA ALA A 100 20.84 0.13 -8.89
C ALA A 100 20.17 1.38 -8.29
N ARG A 101 20.63 2.59 -8.64
CA ARG A 101 19.97 3.85 -8.23
C ARG A 101 18.55 3.98 -8.79
N VAL A 102 18.31 3.58 -10.05
CA VAL A 102 16.96 3.52 -10.63
C VAL A 102 16.06 2.61 -9.81
N GLN A 103 16.52 1.40 -9.45
CA GLN A 103 15.72 0.46 -8.66
C GLN A 103 15.48 0.95 -7.23
N ALA A 104 16.47 1.59 -6.60
CA ALA A 104 16.30 2.18 -5.27
C ALA A 104 15.21 3.27 -5.26
N ALA A 105 15.23 4.17 -6.25
CA ALA A 105 14.22 5.22 -6.38
C ALA A 105 12.82 4.66 -6.70
N ARG A 106 12.74 3.55 -7.46
CA ARG A 106 11.48 2.84 -7.72
C ARG A 106 10.91 2.20 -6.45
N LEU A 107 11.73 1.53 -5.65
CA LEU A 107 11.34 0.98 -4.35
C LEU A 107 10.80 2.09 -3.43
N ALA A 108 11.54 3.19 -3.27
CA ALA A 108 11.11 4.32 -2.45
C ALA A 108 9.78 4.94 -2.94
N ASN A 109 9.56 5.01 -4.26
CA ASN A 109 8.28 5.44 -4.81
C ASN A 109 7.15 4.44 -4.56
N GLY A 110 7.44 3.14 -4.64
CA GLY A 110 6.51 2.05 -4.29
C GLY A 110 6.05 2.16 -2.85
N GLU A 111 7.00 2.24 -1.91
CA GLU A 111 6.73 2.42 -0.47
C GLU A 111 5.90 3.69 -0.21
N ARG A 112 6.24 4.81 -0.87
CA ARG A 112 5.47 6.07 -0.77
C ARG A 112 4.03 5.93 -1.25
N LYS A 113 3.81 5.25 -2.39
CA LYS A 113 2.46 5.03 -2.94
C LYS A 113 1.64 4.11 -2.05
N LEU A 114 2.23 3.02 -1.56
CA LEU A 114 1.58 2.11 -0.64
C LEU A 114 1.21 2.83 0.66
N ALA A 115 2.13 3.62 1.23
CA ALA A 115 1.87 4.41 2.42
C ALA A 115 0.70 5.39 2.24
N ALA A 116 0.60 6.04 1.07
CA ALA A 116 -0.52 6.92 0.76
C ALA A 116 -1.85 6.16 0.62
N GLN A 117 -1.84 5.01 -0.06
CA GLN A 117 -3.02 4.15 -0.21
C GLN A 117 -3.54 3.66 1.15
N VAL A 118 -2.64 3.20 2.02
CA VAL A 118 -2.98 2.71 3.36
C VAL A 118 -3.54 3.83 4.24
N ARG A 119 -2.93 5.01 4.24
CA ARG A 119 -3.45 6.17 4.99
C ARG A 119 -4.83 6.60 4.50
N ASN A 120 -5.08 6.56 3.19
CA ASN A 120 -6.41 6.85 2.64
C ASN A 120 -7.45 5.82 3.10
N LEU A 121 -7.14 4.51 3.00
CA LEU A 121 -8.03 3.45 3.47
C LEU A 121 -8.27 3.52 4.97
N PHE A 122 -7.24 3.86 5.75
CA PHE A 122 -7.34 4.07 7.19
C PHE A 122 -8.31 5.22 7.51
N GLY A 123 -8.12 6.39 6.88
CA GLY A 123 -9.00 7.54 7.06
C GLY A 123 -10.44 7.26 6.63
N GLU A 124 -10.65 6.57 5.51
CA GLU A 124 -11.98 6.15 5.08
C GLU A 124 -12.63 5.19 6.07
N SER A 125 -11.88 4.22 6.60
CA SER A 125 -12.37 3.25 7.59
C SER A 125 -12.77 3.96 8.87
N LEU A 126 -11.92 4.85 9.38
CA LEU A 126 -12.20 5.67 10.56
C LEU A 126 -13.45 6.54 10.36
N ALA A 127 -13.61 7.16 9.19
CA ALA A 127 -14.80 7.95 8.87
C ALA A 127 -16.08 7.11 8.84
N ARG A 128 -16.02 5.85 8.38
CA ARG A 128 -17.18 4.94 8.44
C ARG A 128 -17.50 4.53 9.87
N ILE A 129 -16.48 4.28 10.70
CA ILE A 129 -16.71 3.90 12.10
C ILE A 129 -17.33 5.06 12.88
N GLU A 130 -16.83 6.30 12.70
CA GLU A 130 -17.42 7.49 13.33
C GLU A 130 -18.87 7.71 12.88
N LYS A 131 -19.17 7.49 11.59
CA LYS A 131 -20.55 7.54 11.10
C LYS A 131 -21.45 6.47 11.73
N LEU A 132 -20.93 5.25 11.92
CA LEU A 132 -21.66 4.19 12.60
C LEU A 132 -21.95 4.58 14.04
N LYS A 133 -20.94 5.06 14.78
CA LYS A 133 -21.08 5.54 16.16
C LYS A 133 -22.15 6.62 16.28
N PHE A 134 -22.12 7.63 15.41
CA PHE A 134 -23.15 8.67 15.37
C PHE A 134 -24.57 8.11 15.15
N LEU A 135 -24.73 7.12 14.25
CA LEU A 135 -26.03 6.50 13.99
C LEU A 135 -26.51 5.61 15.14
N GLU A 136 -25.60 4.99 15.89
CA GLU A 136 -25.93 4.24 17.11
C GLU A 136 -26.42 5.15 18.22
N GLU A 137 -25.77 6.31 18.42
CA GLU A 137 -26.22 7.34 19.36
C GLU A 137 -27.59 7.91 18.95
N LEU A 138 -27.77 8.22 17.66
CA LEU A 138 -29.04 8.68 17.11
C LEU A 138 -30.15 7.63 17.28
N LEU A 139 -29.84 6.36 17.08
CA LEU A 139 -30.77 5.25 17.29
C LEU A 139 -31.20 5.17 18.76
N GLY A 140 -30.25 5.25 19.70
CA GLY A 140 -30.55 5.27 21.13
C GLY A 140 -31.51 6.41 21.52
N ASN A 141 -31.29 7.60 20.97
CA ASN A 141 -32.18 8.76 21.18
C ASN A 141 -33.57 8.55 20.56
N ALA A 142 -33.63 8.01 19.34
CA ALA A 142 -34.89 7.73 18.65
C ALA A 142 -35.72 6.66 19.39
N GLU A 143 -35.07 5.64 19.96
CA GLU A 143 -35.74 4.62 20.78
C GLU A 143 -36.33 5.20 22.07
N GLN A 144 -35.62 6.12 22.73
CA GLN A 144 -36.15 6.83 23.90
C GLN A 144 -37.34 7.72 23.52
N GLY A 145 -37.25 8.47 22.41
CA GLY A 145 -38.35 9.29 21.90
C GLY A 145 -39.59 8.48 21.54
N TYR A 146 -39.41 7.33 20.88
CA TYR A 146 -40.50 6.41 20.57
C TYR A 146 -41.18 5.86 21.82
N LYS A 147 -40.42 5.48 22.85
CA LYS A 147 -40.97 5.02 24.14
C LYS A 147 -41.84 6.10 24.79
N LEU A 148 -41.40 7.36 24.77
CA LEU A 148 -42.15 8.48 25.33
C LEU A 148 -43.46 8.73 24.57
N ILE A 149 -43.42 8.78 23.24
CA ILE A 149 -44.62 8.99 22.41
C ILE A 149 -45.61 7.84 22.59
N LYS A 150 -45.12 6.59 22.62
CA LYS A 150 -45.95 5.41 22.87
C LYS A 150 -46.66 5.49 24.23
N ALA A 151 -45.98 5.96 25.28
CA ALA A 151 -46.60 6.15 26.60
C ALA A 151 -47.70 7.22 26.56
N LYS A 152 -47.43 8.39 25.95
CA LYS A 152 -48.43 9.47 25.82
C LYS A 152 -49.67 9.06 25.02
N VAL A 153 -49.50 8.26 23.97
CA VAL A 153 -50.63 7.70 23.21
C VAL A 153 -51.44 6.74 24.08
N SER A 154 -50.79 5.88 24.87
CA SER A 154 -51.49 4.97 25.79
C SER A 154 -52.28 5.68 26.89
N GLU A 155 -51.85 6.88 27.28
CA GLU A 155 -52.56 7.77 28.20
C GLU A 155 -53.62 8.65 27.51
N GLY A 156 -53.79 8.52 26.18
CA GLY A 156 -54.74 9.32 25.38
C GLY A 156 -54.31 10.76 25.13
N SER A 157 -53.08 11.13 25.49
CA SER A 157 -52.55 12.50 25.35
C SER A 157 -52.04 12.84 23.94
N ASN A 158 -51.72 11.82 23.12
CA ASN A 158 -51.25 11.97 21.74
C ASN A 158 -52.05 11.07 20.78
N ALA A 159 -52.05 11.40 19.48
CA ALA A 159 -52.77 10.62 18.47
C ALA A 159 -52.00 9.34 18.06
N PRO A 160 -52.69 8.21 17.78
CA PRO A 160 -52.03 6.99 17.27
C PRO A 160 -51.23 7.18 15.99
N LEU A 161 -51.62 8.15 15.15
CA LEU A 161 -50.86 8.53 13.95
C LEU A 161 -49.43 8.97 14.28
N GLU A 162 -49.25 9.73 15.36
CA GLU A 162 -47.94 10.25 15.77
C GLU A 162 -47.01 9.10 16.18
N GLN A 163 -47.51 8.13 16.94
CA GLN A 163 -46.76 6.90 17.26
C GLN A 163 -46.32 6.16 16.00
N ASN A 164 -47.20 6.04 14.99
CA ASN A 164 -46.85 5.36 13.74
C ASN A 164 -45.78 6.13 12.95
N MET A 165 -45.86 7.46 12.90
CA MET A 165 -44.83 8.30 12.26
C MET A 165 -43.48 8.15 12.96
N THR A 166 -43.44 8.17 14.29
CA THR A 166 -42.20 7.95 15.05
C THR A 166 -41.65 6.54 14.85
N LEU A 167 -42.51 5.53 14.75
CA LEU A 167 -42.09 4.15 14.46
C LEU A 167 -41.43 4.04 13.07
N VAL A 168 -41.99 4.70 12.07
CA VAL A 168 -41.39 4.76 10.72
C VAL A 168 -40.01 5.39 10.77
N GLU A 169 -39.84 6.51 11.48
CA GLU A 169 -38.53 7.17 11.60
C GLU A 169 -37.51 6.31 12.37
N LEU A 170 -37.94 5.66 13.45
CA LEU A 170 -37.11 4.70 14.19
C LEU A 170 -36.62 3.57 13.27
N ASN A 171 -37.51 2.98 12.47
CA ASN A 171 -37.15 1.93 11.53
C ASN A 171 -36.24 2.44 10.41
N ARG A 172 -36.39 3.69 9.97
CA ARG A 172 -35.48 4.34 9.02
C ARG A 172 -34.06 4.46 9.60
N ILE A 173 -33.93 4.92 10.84
CA ILE A 173 -32.64 5.04 11.52
C ILE A 173 -31.99 3.66 11.73
N ARG A 174 -32.77 2.65 12.11
CA ARG A 174 -32.28 1.26 12.20
C ARG A 174 -31.70 0.76 10.88
N SER A 175 -32.42 0.97 9.77
CA SER A 175 -31.95 0.62 8.43
C SER A 175 -30.64 1.34 8.05
N MET A 176 -30.55 2.64 8.37
CA MET A 176 -29.33 3.43 8.16
C MET A 176 -28.15 2.88 8.97
N ARG A 177 -28.37 2.48 10.23
CA ARG A 177 -27.34 1.87 11.09
C ARG A 177 -26.82 0.56 10.50
N GLU A 178 -27.70 -0.34 10.07
CA GLU A 178 -27.27 -1.61 9.45
C GLU A 178 -26.47 -1.38 8.16
N THR A 179 -26.91 -0.42 7.34
CA THR A 179 -26.18 -0.04 6.13
C THR A 179 -24.79 0.52 6.46
N ALA A 180 -24.69 1.36 7.49
CA ALA A 180 -23.41 1.91 7.95
C ALA A 180 -22.48 0.82 8.51
N ARG A 181 -23.03 -0.15 9.25
CA ARG A 181 -22.28 -1.30 9.75
C ARG A 181 -21.67 -2.12 8.61
N GLY A 182 -22.44 -2.47 7.59
CA GLY A 182 -21.92 -3.17 6.41
C GLY A 182 -20.83 -2.36 5.70
N ALA A 183 -20.98 -1.03 5.62
CA ALA A 183 -19.96 -0.16 5.05
C ALA A 183 -18.64 -0.13 5.86
N VAL A 184 -18.71 -0.23 7.19
CA VAL A 184 -17.53 -0.39 8.05
C VAL A 184 -16.85 -1.72 7.76
N GLU A 185 -17.60 -2.82 7.72
CA GLU A 185 -17.04 -4.16 7.47
C GLU A 185 -16.30 -4.24 6.13
N ILE A 186 -16.86 -3.66 5.06
CA ILE A 186 -16.23 -3.58 3.74
C ILE A 186 -14.91 -2.79 3.79
N LYS A 187 -14.90 -1.64 4.47
CA LYS A 187 -13.70 -0.78 4.53
C LYS A 187 -12.61 -1.37 5.42
N MET A 188 -12.98 -1.98 6.54
CA MET A 188 -12.05 -2.71 7.40
C MET A 188 -11.42 -3.89 6.67
N LEU A 189 -12.19 -4.62 5.85
CA LEU A 189 -11.65 -5.69 5.01
C LEU A 189 -10.65 -5.16 3.97
N ALA A 190 -10.99 -4.05 3.30
CA ALA A 190 -10.09 -3.42 2.33
C ALA A 190 -8.78 -2.95 3.00
N LEU A 191 -8.86 -2.40 4.21
CA LEU A 191 -7.68 -2.01 4.98
C LEU A 191 -6.83 -3.22 5.37
N ARG A 192 -7.43 -4.30 5.89
CA ARG A 192 -6.73 -5.56 6.23
C ARG A 192 -5.93 -6.11 5.04
N ASN A 193 -6.57 -6.16 3.88
CA ASN A 193 -5.92 -6.61 2.65
C ASN A 193 -4.72 -5.71 2.28
N ALA A 194 -4.84 -4.39 2.44
CA ALA A 194 -3.77 -3.46 2.11
C ALA A 194 -2.57 -3.55 3.08
N ILE A 195 -2.80 -3.89 4.35
CA ILE A 195 -1.75 -4.06 5.36
C ILE A 195 -1.19 -5.48 5.42
N GLY A 196 -1.73 -6.41 4.63
CA GLY A 196 -1.27 -7.79 4.54
C GLY A 196 -1.62 -8.66 5.75
N LEU A 197 -2.66 -8.30 6.52
CA LEU A 197 -3.18 -9.15 7.61
C LEU A 197 -4.21 -10.15 7.08
N GLU A 198 -4.22 -11.35 7.66
CA GLU A 198 -5.26 -12.34 7.38
C GLU A 198 -6.63 -11.89 7.89
N SER A 199 -7.71 -12.29 7.19
CA SER A 199 -9.08 -11.83 7.45
C SER A 199 -9.61 -12.12 8.87
N VAL A 200 -8.98 -13.05 9.58
CA VAL A 200 -9.43 -13.56 10.89
C VAL A 200 -8.89 -12.73 12.06
N GLU A 201 -7.83 -11.93 11.86
CA GLU A 201 -7.24 -11.15 12.95
C GLU A 201 -8.10 -9.93 13.32
N PRO A 202 -8.39 -9.72 14.62
CA PRO A 202 -9.16 -8.58 15.07
C PRO A 202 -8.34 -7.28 14.92
N LEU A 203 -8.62 -6.53 13.85
CA LEU A 203 -8.09 -5.18 13.65
C LEU A 203 -8.98 -4.14 14.32
N ARG A 204 -8.42 -3.37 15.25
CA ARG A 204 -9.01 -2.16 15.83
C ARG A 204 -8.16 -0.94 15.48
N LEU A 205 -8.79 0.18 15.18
CA LEU A 205 -8.10 1.40 14.78
C LEU A 205 -7.92 2.33 15.98
N LYS A 206 -6.80 3.05 15.98
CA LYS A 206 -6.46 4.11 16.91
C LYS A 206 -6.30 5.42 16.18
N GLY A 207 -7.19 6.37 16.44
CA GLY A 207 -7.11 7.71 15.88
C GLY A 207 -8.47 8.41 15.88
N ASN A 208 -8.42 9.72 15.63
CA ASN A 208 -9.59 10.57 15.42
C ASN A 208 -9.26 11.60 14.33
N PHE A 209 -10.23 12.43 13.96
CA PHE A 209 -10.06 13.52 12.99
C PHE A 209 -9.64 14.85 13.62
N GLU A 210 -9.30 14.85 14.90
CA GLU A 210 -8.90 16.07 15.60
C GLU A 210 -7.49 16.49 15.15
N ASN A 211 -7.29 17.80 14.96
CA ASN A 211 -5.99 18.39 14.65
C ASN A 211 -5.27 17.85 13.39
N MET A 212 -5.97 17.17 12.47
CA MET A 212 -5.36 16.62 11.24
C MET A 212 -4.76 17.67 10.29
N LEU A 213 -5.15 18.94 10.41
CA LEU A 213 -4.62 20.03 9.58
C LEU A 213 -3.32 20.63 10.14
N VAL A 214 -2.94 20.26 11.36
CA VAL A 214 -1.71 20.78 11.97
C VAL A 214 -0.50 20.18 11.25
N GLY A 215 0.34 21.05 10.69
CA GLY A 215 1.57 20.63 10.00
C GLY A 215 1.41 20.31 8.51
N VAL A 216 0.22 20.50 7.92
CA VAL A 216 0.07 20.42 6.46
C VAL A 216 0.65 21.68 5.82
N PRO A 217 1.70 21.58 4.98
CA PRO A 217 2.30 22.76 4.34
C PRO A 217 1.33 23.38 3.34
N SER A 218 1.50 24.69 3.08
CA SER A 218 0.76 25.38 2.03
C SER A 218 1.08 24.77 0.66
N LEU A 219 0.15 24.89 -0.29
CA LEU A 219 0.34 24.33 -1.64
C LEU A 219 1.66 24.75 -2.32
N PRO A 220 2.10 26.02 -2.26
CA PRO A 220 3.40 26.42 -2.80
C PRO A 220 4.57 25.65 -2.17
N ILE A 221 4.61 25.56 -0.83
CA ILE A 221 5.66 24.86 -0.09
C ILE A 221 5.63 23.35 -0.41
N ALA A 222 4.43 22.76 -0.44
CA ALA A 222 4.25 21.36 -0.78
C ALA A 222 4.73 21.04 -2.21
N LYS A 223 4.49 21.94 -3.17
CA LYS A 223 4.98 21.80 -4.55
C LYS A 223 6.50 21.86 -4.62
N GLU A 224 7.12 22.81 -3.93
CA GLU A 224 8.57 22.95 -3.89
C GLU A 224 9.23 21.69 -3.28
N GLN A 225 8.73 21.24 -2.12
CA GLN A 225 9.17 19.99 -1.50
C GLN A 225 8.96 18.78 -2.41
N ALA A 226 7.84 18.73 -3.14
CA ALA A 226 7.55 17.63 -4.06
C ALA A 226 8.53 17.59 -5.25
N VAL A 227 8.99 18.72 -5.77
CA VAL A 227 9.99 18.74 -6.86
C VAL A 227 11.37 18.27 -6.38
N LEU A 228 11.68 18.48 -5.10
CA LEU A 228 12.97 18.10 -4.53
C LEU A 228 13.00 16.63 -4.08
N ASN A 229 11.94 16.17 -3.42
CA ASN A 229 11.98 14.93 -2.64
C ASN A 229 11.21 13.76 -3.26
N ARG A 230 10.58 13.94 -4.43
CA ARG A 230 9.73 12.89 -5.04
C ARG A 230 10.57 11.75 -5.62
N PRO A 231 10.44 10.51 -5.10
CA PRO A 231 11.25 9.40 -5.59
C PRO A 231 10.92 8.99 -7.04
N ASP A 232 9.71 9.28 -7.54
CA ASP A 232 9.40 9.07 -8.96
C ASP A 232 10.13 10.04 -9.89
N LEU A 233 10.33 11.28 -9.47
CA LEU A 233 11.15 12.23 -10.23
C LEU A 233 12.62 11.84 -10.20
N GLU A 234 13.12 11.39 -9.05
CA GLU A 234 14.47 10.84 -8.93
C GLU A 234 14.68 9.60 -9.80
N ALA A 235 13.71 8.68 -9.83
CA ALA A 235 13.75 7.51 -10.71
C ALA A 235 13.85 7.90 -12.18
N LEU A 236 13.11 8.93 -12.62
CA LEU A 236 13.20 9.47 -13.97
C LEU A 236 14.59 10.09 -14.25
N ARG A 237 15.12 10.89 -13.33
CA ARG A 237 16.48 11.47 -13.44
C ARG A 237 17.54 10.38 -13.55
N HIS A 238 17.46 9.33 -12.73
CA HIS A 238 18.37 8.18 -12.81
C HIS A 238 18.21 7.39 -14.10
N THR A 239 16.99 7.29 -14.64
CA THR A 239 16.74 6.62 -15.92
C THR A 239 17.36 7.41 -17.08
N LEU A 240 17.29 8.74 -17.06
CA LEU A 240 18.00 9.59 -18.03
C LEU A 240 19.53 9.44 -17.90
N ALA A 241 20.05 9.46 -16.67
CA ALA A 241 21.47 9.23 -16.43
C ALA A 241 21.92 7.84 -16.91
N LEU A 242 21.06 6.82 -16.81
CA LEU A 242 21.31 5.48 -17.31
C LEU A 242 21.45 5.49 -18.84
N GLY A 243 20.54 6.20 -19.53
CA GLY A 243 20.61 6.36 -20.98
C GLY A 243 21.93 6.98 -21.43
N ASN A 244 22.38 8.05 -20.75
CA ASN A 244 23.66 8.67 -21.03
C ASN A 244 24.84 7.73 -20.75
N ALA A 245 24.81 7.01 -19.63
CA ALA A 245 25.88 6.06 -19.28
C ALA A 245 25.98 4.86 -20.24
N GLN A 246 24.93 4.55 -21.00
CA GLN A 246 24.95 3.50 -22.02
C GLN A 246 25.54 3.95 -23.36
N LEU A 247 25.60 5.26 -23.60
CA LEU A 247 26.14 5.85 -24.83
C LEU A 247 27.66 6.11 -24.74
N GLU A 248 28.20 6.20 -23.53
CA GLU A 248 29.63 6.38 -23.21
C GLU A 248 30.38 5.05 -23.10
#